data_AF-A0A7J3Z9E5-F1
#
_entry.id   AF-A0A7J3Z9E5-F1
#
_cell.length_a   1.000
_cell.length_b   1.000
_cell.length_c   1.000
_cell.angle_alpha   90.00
_cell.angle_beta   90.00
_cell.angle_gamma   90.00
#
_symmetry.space_group_name_H-M   'P 1'
#
loop_
_entity.id
_entity.type
_entity.pdbx_description
1 polymer ?
#
loop_
_entity_poly.entity_id
_entity_poly.type
_entity_poly.pdbx_seq_one_letter_code
_entity_poly.pdbx_strand_id
1 'polypeptide(L)'
;FSLLLGIGVPPSATYVLSSLLTAPAIINLATSIGIPQDTATLAVHMFLFYMAMLADITPPVALSAFAASAVFELDPIRTGLRLLLLLFRSTYM
;
A
#
# COMPACT_ATOMS: atom_id res chain seq x y z
N PHE A 1 5.29 16.49 7.27
CA PHE A 1 6.01 16.90 6.05
C PHE A 1 5.43 16.25 4.78
N SER A 2 5.02 14.98 4.83
CA SER A 2 4.34 14.29 3.73
C SER A 2 2.94 14.82 3.36
N LEU A 3 2.34 15.71 4.15
CA LEU A 3 1.05 16.34 3.81
C LEU A 3 1.18 17.50 2.81
N LEU A 4 2.39 18.10 2.70
CA LEU A 4 2.68 19.25 1.83
C LEU A 4 3.66 18.91 0.69
N LEU A 5 4.47 17.85 0.83
CA LEU A 5 5.40 17.36 -0.21
C LEU A 5 5.25 15.85 -0.50
N GLY A 6 4.28 15.17 0.11
CA GLY A 6 4.13 13.70 0.07
C GLY A 6 2.79 13.21 -0.47
N ILE A 7 2.16 13.98 -1.35
CA ILE A 7 1.33 13.38 -2.41
C ILE A 7 2.32 12.71 -3.35
N GLY A 8 2.74 11.46 -3.11
CA GLY A 8 3.88 11.01 -3.90
C GLY A 8 4.62 9.73 -3.59
N VAL A 9 4.61 9.17 -2.38
CA VAL A 9 5.55 8.07 -2.08
C VAL A 9 5.12 6.84 -2.88
N PRO A 10 5.90 6.42 -3.91
CA PRO A 10 5.48 5.32 -4.76
C PRO A 10 5.38 4.02 -3.94
N PRO A 11 4.54 3.06 -4.35
CA PRO A 11 4.38 1.77 -3.66
C PRO A 11 5.70 1.04 -3.41
N SER A 12 6.70 1.27 -4.26
CA SER A 12 8.06 0.74 -4.08
C SER A 12 8.76 1.31 -2.85
N ALA A 13 8.65 2.61 -2.60
CA ALA A 13 9.28 3.26 -1.45
C ALA A 13 8.57 2.90 -0.14
N THR A 14 7.24 2.82 -0.12
CA THR A 14 6.50 2.35 1.06
C THR A 14 6.82 0.89 1.38
N TYR A 15 6.88 0.01 0.37
CA TYR A 15 7.32 -1.38 0.54
C TYR A 15 8.75 -1.47 1.10
N VAL A 16 9.71 -0.73 0.55
CA VAL A 16 11.11 -0.77 1.02
C VAL A 16 11.18 -0.34 2.49
N LEU A 17 10.53 0.75 2.87
CA LEU A 17 10.50 1.23 4.25
C LEU A 17 9.85 0.22 5.21
N SER A 18 8.69 -0.32 4.83
CA SER A 18 7.99 -1.35 5.64
C SER A 18 8.79 -2.64 5.73
N SER A 19 9.48 -3.04 4.67
CA SER A 19 10.34 -4.24 4.65
C SER A 19 11.57 -4.07 5.55
N LEU A 20 12.20 -2.89 5.55
CA LEU A 20 13.36 -2.64 6.42
C LEU A 20 12.99 -2.65 7.90
N LEU A 21 11.84 -2.05 8.24
CA LEU A 21 11.46 -1.82 9.63
C LEU A 21 10.64 -2.98 10.22
N THR A 22 9.75 -3.57 9.42
CA THR A 22 8.71 -4.49 9.91
C THR A 22 8.99 -5.94 9.55
N ALA A 23 9.63 -6.23 8.40
CA ALA A 23 9.93 -7.60 8.01
C ALA A 23 10.79 -8.37 9.04
N PRO A 24 11.88 -7.83 9.62
CA PRO A 24 12.68 -8.58 10.59
C PRO A 24 11.89 -8.94 11.85
N ALA A 25 11.01 -8.05 12.32
CA ALA A 25 10.17 -8.32 13.48
C ALA A 25 9.15 -9.44 13.21
N ILE A 26 8.50 -9.41 12.03
CA ILE A 26 7.50 -10.41 11.66
C ILE A 26 8.16 -11.77 11.33
N ILE A 27 9.33 -11.78 10.68
CA ILE A 27 10.07 -13.02 10.39
C ILE A 27 10.51 -13.68 11.70
N ASN A 28 11.04 -12.92 12.66
CA ASN A 28 11.43 -13.44 13.98
C ASN A 28 10.22 -14.00 14.75
N LEU A 29 9.07 -13.35 14.64
CA LEU A 29 7.83 -13.87 15.21
C LEU A 29 7.46 -15.18 14.52
N ALA A 30 7.39 -15.21 13.19
CA ALA A 30 7.02 -16.38 12.38
C ALA A 30 7.91 -17.60 12.63
N THR A 31 9.22 -17.41 12.76
CA THR A 31 10.16 -18.50 13.08
C THR A 31 9.97 -19.02 14.50
N SER A 32 9.60 -18.16 15.47
CA SER A 32 9.29 -18.59 16.84
C SER A 32 8.02 -19.46 16.94
N ILE A 33 7.10 -19.34 15.98
CA ILE A 33 5.87 -20.16 15.87
C ILE A 33 6.10 -21.45 15.06
N GLY A 34 7.34 -21.72 14.63
CA GLY A 34 7.72 -22.94 13.92
C GLY A 34 7.62 -22.88 12.38
N ILE A 35 7.44 -21.69 11.79
CA ILE A 35 7.45 -21.54 10.33
C ILE A 35 8.89 -21.59 9.81
N PRO A 36 9.20 -22.41 8.77
CA PRO A 36 10.52 -22.43 8.15
C PRO A 36 10.95 -21.05 7.67
N GLN A 37 12.20 -20.68 7.92
CA GLN A 37 12.71 -19.32 7.65
C GLN A 37 12.55 -18.90 6.18
N ASP A 38 12.75 -19.81 5.24
CA ASP A 38 12.60 -19.53 3.80
C ASP A 38 11.15 -19.19 3.44
N THR A 39 10.20 -19.93 4.01
CA THR A 39 8.76 -19.70 3.79
C THR A 39 8.30 -18.43 4.49
N ALA A 40 8.77 -18.18 5.72
CA ALA A 40 8.46 -16.99 6.49
C ALA A 40 8.94 -15.71 5.77
N THR A 41 10.17 -15.73 5.23
CA THR A 41 10.74 -14.58 4.53
C THR A 41 9.92 -14.22 3.30
N LEU A 42 9.63 -15.20 2.42
CA LEU A 42 8.82 -14.97 1.23
C LEU A 42 7.40 -14.49 1.58
N ALA A 43 6.74 -15.16 2.53
CA ALA A 43 5.38 -14.83 2.94
C ALA A 43 5.28 -13.40 3.51
N VAL A 44 6.24 -13.00 4.35
CA VAL A 44 6.28 -11.66 4.95
C VAL A 44 6.53 -10.59 3.89
N HIS A 45 7.46 -10.82 2.96
CA HIS A 45 7.71 -9.87 1.86
C HIS A 45 6.49 -9.74 0.94
N MET A 46 5.83 -10.84 0.58
CA MET A 46 4.60 -10.79 -0.24
C MET A 46 3.44 -10.13 0.50
N PHE A 47 3.31 -10.37 1.81
CA PHE A 47 2.31 -9.71 2.65
C PHE A 47 2.52 -8.20 2.73
N LEU A 48 3.76 -7.76 3.00
CA LEU A 48 4.09 -6.33 3.06
C LEU A 48 3.94 -5.66 1.69
N PHE A 49 4.28 -6.36 0.61
CA PHE A 49 4.07 -5.88 -0.75
C PHE A 49 2.58 -5.69 -1.06
N TYR A 50 1.75 -6.67 -0.70
CA TYR A 50 0.29 -6.57 -0.86
C TYR A 50 -0.30 -5.41 -0.05
N MET A 51 0.11 -5.24 1.21
CA MET A 51 -0.35 -4.13 2.05
C MET A 51 0.12 -2.77 1.55
N ALA A 52 1.33 -2.68 0.97
CA ALA A 52 1.83 -1.45 0.35
C ALA A 52 0.99 -1.06 -0.87
N MET A 53 0.59 -2.02 -1.70
CA MET A 53 -0.32 -1.79 -2.84
C MET A 53 -1.72 -1.40 -2.38
N LEU A 54 -2.23 -2.04 -1.33
CA LEU A 54 -3.56 -1.73 -0.78
C LEU A 54 -3.60 -0.36 -0.07
N ALA A 55 -2.47 0.13 0.44
CA ALA A 55 -2.37 1.49 0.96
C ALA A 55 -2.46 2.55 -0.15
N ASP A 56 -1.98 2.25 -1.36
CA ASP A 56 -1.98 3.15 -2.53
C ASP A 56 -3.38 3.45 -3.09
N ILE A 57 -4.43 2.78 -2.63
CA ILE A 57 -5.82 3.07 -3.05
C ILE A 57 -6.59 3.91 -2.03
N THR A 58 -6.01 4.22 -0.87
CA THR A 58 -6.67 4.97 0.21
C THR A 58 -6.42 6.48 0.09
N PRO A 59 -7.46 7.34 0.04
CA PRO A 59 -7.28 8.79 0.17
C PRO A 59 -6.73 9.11 1.57
N PRO A 60 -5.68 9.96 1.72
CA PRO A 60 -5.14 10.97 0.79
C PRO A 60 -3.92 10.55 -0.03
N VAL A 61 -3.49 9.28 0.04
CA VAL A 61 -2.24 8.77 -0.57
C VAL A 61 -2.46 8.21 -1.97
N ALA A 62 -3.72 8.12 -2.43
CA ALA A 62 -4.15 7.47 -3.66
C ALA A 62 -3.49 7.98 -4.96
N LEU A 63 -2.22 7.63 -5.17
CA LEU A 63 -1.34 8.27 -6.14
C LEU A 63 -1.82 8.02 -7.57
N SER A 64 -2.26 6.79 -7.84
CA SER A 64 -2.86 6.40 -9.11
C SER A 64 -4.13 7.22 -9.43
N ALA A 65 -4.99 7.45 -8.43
CA ALA A 65 -6.19 8.28 -8.59
C ALA A 65 -5.84 9.76 -8.83
N PHE A 66 -4.81 10.26 -8.16
CA PHE A 66 -4.35 11.65 -8.27
C PHE A 66 -3.67 11.91 -9.62
N ALA A 67 -2.88 10.93 -10.11
CA ALA A 67 -2.30 10.98 -11.45
C ALA A 67 -3.38 10.93 -12.53
N ALA A 68 -4.39 10.05 -12.38
CA ALA A 68 -5.53 10.00 -13.30
C ALA A 68 -6.34 11.31 -13.29
N SER A 69 -6.58 11.91 -12.11
CA SER A 69 -7.31 13.18 -12.04
C SER A 69 -6.57 14.34 -12.71
N ALA A 70 -5.23 14.32 -12.73
CA ALA A 70 -4.44 15.34 -13.42
C ALA A 70 -4.58 15.26 -14.96
N VAL A 71 -4.75 14.06 -15.52
CA VAL A 71 -4.98 13.86 -16.96
C VAL A 71 -6.39 14.28 -17.38
N PHE A 72 -7.38 14.06 -16.50
CA PHE A 72 -8.79 14.35 -16.76
C PHE A 72 -9.29 15.68 -16.17
N GLU A 73 -8.40 16.51 -15.63
CA GLU A 73 -8.71 17.81 -14.98
C GLU A 73 -9.79 17.72 -13.88
N LEU A 74 -9.79 16.62 -13.13
CA LEU A 74 -10.74 16.37 -12.04
C LEU A 74 -10.14 16.74 -10.67
N ASP A 75 -11.01 16.93 -9.67
CA ASP A 75 -10.59 17.11 -8.28
C ASP A 75 -9.92 15.80 -7.75
N PRO A 76 -8.65 15.84 -7.30
CA PRO A 76 -7.91 14.65 -6.89
C PRO A 76 -8.50 13.94 -5.67
N ILE A 77 -9.03 14.71 -4.71
CA ILE A 77 -9.61 14.17 -3.48
C ILE A 77 -10.94 13.48 -3.80
N ARG A 78 -11.78 14.12 -4.62
CA ARG A 78 -13.04 13.51 -5.08
C ARG A 78 -12.78 12.27 -5.91
N THR A 79 -11.76 12.28 -6.76
CA THR A 79 -11.39 11.13 -7.60
C THR A 79 -10.88 9.96 -6.76
N GLY A 80 -10.04 10.23 -5.75
CA GLY A 80 -9.59 9.22 -4.79
C GLY A 80 -10.73 8.61 -3.97
N LEU A 81 -11.65 9.42 -3.45
CA LEU A 81 -12.84 8.91 -2.75
C LEU A 81 -13.73 8.08 -3.68
N ARG A 82 -13.90 8.51 -4.93
CA ARG A 82 -14.67 7.77 -5.94
C ARG A 82 -14.02 6.43 -6.24
N LEU A 83 -12.70 6.37 -6.39
CA LEU A 83 -11.95 5.14 -6.60
C LEU A 83 -12.15 4.17 -5.44
N LEU A 84 -12.00 4.65 -4.20
CA LEU A 84 -12.21 3.83 -3.00
C LEU A 84 -13.64 3.25 -2.97
N LEU A 85 -14.66 4.09 -3.22
CA LEU A 85 -16.06 3.67 -3.26
C LEU A 85 -16.34 2.66 -4.38
N LEU A 86 -15.73 2.83 -5.56
CA LEU A 86 -15.86 1.88 -6.67
C LEU A 86 -15.23 0.54 -6.32
N LEU A 87 -14.09 0.53 -5.64
CA LEU A 87 -13.44 -0.70 -5.20
C LEU A 87 -14.30 -1.47 -4.18
N PHE A 88 -14.89 -0.77 -3.20
CA PHE A 88 -15.87 -1.39 -2.31
C PHE A 88 -17.06 -1.92 -3.09
N ARG A 89 -17.63 -1.15 -4.02
CA ARG A 89 -18.78 -1.61 -4.83
C ARG A 89 -18.44 -2.82 -5.71
N SER A 90 -17.25 -2.87 -6.28
CA SER A 90 -16.80 -4.00 -7.12
C SER A 90 -16.62 -5.29 -6.34
N THR A 91 -16.39 -5.22 -5.03
CA THR A 91 -16.21 -6.41 -4.18
C THR A 91 -17.57 -7.06 -3.81
N TYR A 92 -18.69 -6.37 -4.03
CA TYR A 92 -20.05 -6.85 -3.73
C TYR A 92 -20.88 -7.24 -4.98
N MET A 93 -20.24 -7.34 -6.15
CA MET A 93 -20.83 -7.87 -7.40
C MET A 93 -20.12 -9.15 -7.81
#